data_AF-A0A9X7H9Z1-F1
#
_entry.id   AF-A0A9X7H9Z1-F1
#
_cell.length_a   1.000
_cell.length_b   1.000
_cell.length_c   1.000
_cell.angle_alpha   90.00
_cell.angle_beta   90.00
_cell.angle_gamma   90.00
#
_symmetry.space_group_name_H-M   'P 1'
#
loop_
_entity.id
_entity.type
_entity.pdbx_description
1 polymer ?
#
loop_
_entity_poly.entity_id
_entity_poly.type
_entity_poly.pdbx_seq_one_letter_code
_entity_poly.pdbx_strand_id
1 'polypeptide(L)'
;MGDKIKRIVGYLLYLIVLGIVISVGLKHQNNLLKQSGVTYDLFDYYKFQTMFPLIIGAMLAIPHNIKNFFKHGDWKFNWVRFIVLGIPTLYFVITPYLFLKQLISMKYPLMKYIMGGYFGSSTPTLIAIIGIAAGYFVLTSLEKKATSGSVNNSYFN
;
A
#
# COMPACT_ATOMS: atom_id res chain seq x y z
N MET A 1 12.32 -29.91 -15.45
CA MET A 1 11.96 -30.01 -14.01
C MET A 1 12.67 -28.96 -13.16
N GLY A 2 13.96 -28.67 -13.40
CA GLY A 2 14.75 -27.69 -12.62
C GLY A 2 14.20 -26.24 -12.58
N ASP A 3 13.65 -25.71 -13.68
CA ASP A 3 13.17 -24.31 -13.70
C ASP A 3 11.91 -24.09 -12.84
N LYS A 4 11.04 -25.10 -12.75
CA LYS A 4 9.87 -25.05 -11.87
C LYS A 4 10.31 -25.02 -10.39
N ILE A 5 11.34 -25.80 -10.04
CA ILE A 5 11.88 -25.86 -8.68
C ILE A 5 12.50 -24.51 -8.29
N LYS A 6 13.32 -23.89 -9.16
CA LYS A 6 13.89 -22.55 -8.92
C LYS A 6 12.80 -21.51 -8.63
N ARG A 7 11.71 -21.54 -9.40
CA ARG A 7 10.57 -20.63 -9.21
C ARG A 7 9.85 -20.87 -7.87
N ILE A 8 9.64 -22.13 -7.48
CA ILE A 8 9.05 -22.47 -6.17
C ILE A 8 9.93 -21.98 -5.03
N VAL A 9 11.24 -22.23 -5.10
CA VAL A 9 12.20 -21.74 -4.09
C VAL A 9 12.18 -20.22 -4.00
N GLY A 10 12.12 -19.52 -5.13
CA GLY A 10 12.00 -18.06 -5.16
C GLY A 10 10.74 -17.55 -4.45
N TYR A 11 9.58 -18.16 -4.69
CA TYR A 11 8.34 -17.79 -4.00
C TYR A 11 8.37 -18.14 -2.50
N LEU A 12 8.99 -19.25 -2.11
CA LEU A 12 9.15 -19.61 -0.70
C LEU A 12 10.06 -18.61 0.04
N LEU A 13 11.20 -18.24 -0.55
CA LEU A 13 12.07 -17.22 0.03
C LEU A 13 11.36 -15.87 0.15
N TYR A 14 10.61 -15.46 -0.89
CA TYR A 14 9.78 -14.26 -0.84
C TYR A 14 8.75 -14.31 0.30
N LEU A 15 8.07 -15.45 0.49
CA LEU A 15 7.08 -15.62 1.56
C LEU A 15 7.74 -15.56 2.94
N ILE A 16 8.92 -16.16 3.12
CA ILE A 16 9.68 -16.11 4.37
C ILE A 16 10.07 -14.67 4.70
N VAL A 17 10.64 -13.95 3.73
CA VAL A 17 11.02 -12.53 3.92
C VAL A 17 9.80 -11.69 4.28
N LEU A 18 8.68 -11.87 3.57
CA LEU A 18 7.43 -11.18 3.88
C LEU A 18 6.95 -11.48 5.31
N GLY A 19 6.98 -12.76 5.73
CA GLY A 19 6.61 -13.17 7.08
C GLY A 19 7.50 -12.57 8.17
N ILE A 20 8.82 -12.50 7.94
CA ILE A 20 9.78 -11.86 8.85
C ILE A 20 9.48 -10.37 8.98
N VAL A 21 9.31 -9.66 7.86
CA VAL A 21 9.02 -8.22 7.86
C VAL A 21 7.70 -7.94 8.58
N ILE A 22 6.66 -8.74 8.33
CA ILE A 22 5.39 -8.61 9.04
C ILE A 22 5.57 -8.80 10.54
N SER A 23 6.25 -9.88 10.95
CA SER A 23 6.42 -10.23 12.36
C SER A 23 7.23 -9.17 13.13
N VAL A 24 8.34 -8.71 12.56
CA VAL A 24 9.19 -7.66 13.15
C VAL A 24 8.43 -6.33 13.19
N GLY A 25 7.73 -5.98 12.11
CA GLY A 25 6.94 -4.75 12.04
C GLY A 25 5.81 -4.71 13.07
N LEU A 26 5.07 -5.82 13.24
CA LEU A 26 4.02 -5.92 14.26
C LEU A 26 4.59 -5.82 15.68
N LYS A 27 5.73 -6.46 15.95
CA LYS A 27 6.43 -6.33 17.24
C LYS A 27 6.84 -4.88 17.50
N HIS A 28 7.39 -4.20 16.50
CA HIS A 28 7.78 -2.81 16.60
C HIS A 28 6.57 -1.88 16.81
N GLN A 29 5.49 -2.07 16.06
CA GLN A 29 4.24 -1.31 16.23
C GLN A 29 3.66 -1.47 17.65
N ASN A 30 3.69 -2.68 18.21
CA ASN A 30 3.24 -2.92 19.59
C ASN A 30 4.14 -2.22 20.61
N ASN A 31 5.45 -2.21 20.39
CA ASN A 31 6.37 -1.46 21.24
C ASN A 31 6.09 0.06 21.20
N LEU A 32 5.85 0.62 20.02
CA LEU A 32 5.46 2.03 19.86
C LEU A 32 4.11 2.31 20.55
N LEU A 33 3.15 1.39 20.48
CA LEU A 33 1.88 1.53 21.17
C LEU A 33 2.06 1.55 22.69
N LYS A 34 2.86 0.63 23.24
CA LYS A 34 3.18 0.61 24.67
C LYS A 34 3.90 1.89 25.11
N GLN A 35 4.89 2.33 24.33
CA GLN A 35 5.60 3.57 24.59
C GLN A 35 4.64 4.78 24.58
N SER A 36 3.73 4.85 23.62
CA SER A 36 2.74 5.93 23.54
C SER A 36 1.79 5.97 24.75
N GLY A 37 1.51 4.82 25.37
CA GLY A 37 0.75 4.75 26.61
C GLY A 37 1.52 5.27 27.85
N VAL A 38 2.85 5.30 27.78
CA VAL A 38 3.72 5.83 28.85
C VAL A 38 4.05 7.30 28.64
N THR A 39 4.36 7.69 27.41
CA THR A 39 4.79 9.07 27.06
C THR A 39 3.61 9.99 26.74
N TYR A 40 2.41 9.44 26.54
CA TYR A 40 1.24 10.14 25.99
C TYR A 40 1.48 10.78 24.62
N ASP A 41 2.54 10.37 23.93
CA ASP A 41 2.84 10.79 22.57
C ASP A 41 2.50 9.67 21.58
N LEU A 42 1.49 9.92 20.76
CA LEU A 42 0.96 8.99 19.77
C LEU A 42 1.59 9.17 18.39
N PHE A 43 2.44 10.18 18.20
CA PHE A 43 2.94 10.57 16.89
C PHE A 43 3.69 9.44 16.17
N ASP A 44 4.67 8.83 16.84
CA ASP A 44 5.48 7.77 16.26
C ASP A 44 4.66 6.50 16.00
N TYR A 45 3.73 6.17 16.89
CA TYR A 45 2.82 5.04 16.71
C TYR A 45 1.97 5.19 15.45
N TYR A 46 1.27 6.30 15.29
CA TYR A 46 0.40 6.52 14.13
C TYR A 46 1.19 6.72 12.83
N LYS A 47 2.37 7.33 12.89
CA LYS A 47 3.29 7.41 11.75
C LYS A 47 3.63 5.99 11.27
N PHE A 48 4.02 5.10 12.18
CA PHE A 48 4.32 3.71 11.84
C PHE A 48 3.09 2.94 11.38
N GLN A 49 1.96 3.06 12.08
CA GLN A 49 0.67 2.43 11.73
C GLN A 49 0.18 2.83 10.33
N THR A 50 0.51 4.04 9.88
CA THR A 50 0.20 4.54 8.54
C THR A 50 1.16 3.97 7.48
N MET A 51 2.48 4.04 7.74
CA MET A 51 3.49 3.66 6.75
C MET A 51 3.64 2.15 6.59
N PHE A 52 3.52 1.38 7.67
CA PHE A 52 3.80 -0.05 7.65
C PHE A 52 2.87 -0.84 6.72
N PRO A 53 1.53 -0.67 6.77
CA PRO A 53 0.63 -1.31 5.81
C PRO A 53 0.89 -0.93 4.35
N LEU A 54 1.27 0.33 4.07
CA LEU A 54 1.67 0.76 2.72
C LEU A 54 2.90 -0.02 2.22
N ILE A 55 3.90 -0.19 3.08
CA ILE A 55 5.10 -0.99 2.77
C ILE A 55 4.72 -2.45 2.50
N ILE A 56 3.85 -3.05 3.31
CA ILE A 56 3.37 -4.42 3.07
C ILE A 56 2.63 -4.53 1.74
N GLY A 57 1.71 -3.61 1.45
CA GLY A 57 1.01 -3.54 0.16
C GLY A 57 1.97 -3.44 -1.02
N ALA A 58 2.99 -2.59 -0.89
CA ALA A 58 4.05 -2.45 -1.87
C ALA A 58 4.85 -3.76 -2.05
N MET A 59 5.20 -4.44 -0.96
CA MET A 59 5.87 -5.74 -1.02
C MET A 59 5.02 -6.80 -1.73
N LEU A 60 3.70 -6.79 -1.53
CA LEU A 60 2.76 -7.68 -2.22
C LEU A 60 2.66 -7.40 -3.72
N ALA A 61 2.97 -6.18 -4.17
CA ALA A 61 3.04 -5.84 -5.58
C ALA A 61 4.35 -6.31 -6.25
N ILE A 62 5.39 -6.68 -5.49
CA ILE A 62 6.69 -7.10 -6.05
C ILE A 62 6.56 -8.23 -7.08
N PRO A 63 5.86 -9.36 -6.81
CA PRO A 63 5.74 -10.43 -7.79
C PRO A 63 5.05 -9.99 -9.10
N HIS A 64 4.05 -9.10 -8.98
CA HIS A 64 3.39 -8.49 -10.13
C HIS A 64 4.37 -7.64 -10.93
N ASN A 65 5.11 -6.77 -10.26
CA ASN A 65 6.06 -5.84 -10.87
C ASN A 65 7.25 -6.57 -11.50
N ILE A 66 7.76 -7.64 -10.89
CA ILE A 66 8.80 -8.50 -11.49
C ILE A 66 8.29 -9.09 -12.81
N LYS A 67 7.07 -9.67 -12.82
CA LYS A 67 6.48 -10.19 -14.06
C LYS A 67 6.32 -9.09 -15.11
N ASN A 68 5.97 -7.88 -14.69
CA ASN A 68 5.83 -6.72 -15.58
C ASN A 68 7.18 -6.22 -16.12
N PHE A 69 8.22 -6.24 -15.29
CA PHE A 69 9.57 -5.83 -15.63
C PHE A 69 10.16 -6.66 -16.78
N PHE A 70 9.87 -7.97 -16.78
CA PHE A 70 10.29 -8.89 -17.85
C PHE A 70 9.47 -8.76 -19.15
N LYS A 71 8.39 -7.97 -19.18
CA LYS A 71 7.68 -7.69 -20.43
C LYS A 71 8.50 -6.76 -21.33
N HIS A 72 8.26 -6.87 -22.64
CA HIS A 72 8.81 -5.95 -23.63
C HIS A 72 7.92 -4.71 -23.73
N GLY A 73 8.53 -3.55 -24.03
CA GLY A 73 7.84 -2.26 -24.15
C GLY A 73 8.25 -1.23 -23.10
N ASP A 74 7.62 -0.07 -23.18
CA ASP A 74 7.95 1.11 -22.36
C ASP A 74 7.16 1.13 -21.06
N TRP A 75 7.79 1.68 -20.01
CA TRP A 75 7.09 2.00 -18.78
C TRP A 75 6.04 3.08 -19.03
N LYS A 76 4.79 2.74 -18.74
CA LYS A 76 3.66 3.66 -18.75
C LYS A 76 3.02 3.67 -17.37
N PHE A 77 2.56 4.84 -16.99
CA PHE A 77 1.79 5.02 -15.76
C PHE A 77 0.30 4.92 -16.07
N ASN A 78 -0.39 3.99 -15.41
CA ASN A 78 -1.82 3.83 -15.53
C ASN A 78 -2.53 4.86 -14.64
N TRP A 79 -2.71 6.07 -15.19
CA TRP A 79 -3.37 7.19 -14.52
C TRP A 79 -4.78 6.84 -14.02
N VAL A 80 -5.54 6.06 -14.79
CA VAL A 80 -6.91 5.66 -14.40
C VAL A 80 -6.88 4.81 -13.14
N ARG A 81 -6.04 3.77 -13.09
CA ARG A 81 -5.88 2.93 -11.90
C ARG A 81 -5.41 3.75 -10.69
N PHE A 82 -4.44 4.64 -10.89
CA PHE A 82 -3.92 5.46 -9.82
C PHE A 82 -4.96 6.43 -9.27
N ILE A 83 -5.72 7.13 -10.13
CA ILE A 83 -6.72 8.11 -9.69
C ILE A 83 -7.92 7.42 -9.05
N VAL A 84 -8.41 6.30 -9.62
CA VAL A 84 -9.63 5.64 -9.15
C VAL A 84 -9.38 4.78 -7.91
N LEU A 85 -8.23 4.11 -7.82
CA LEU A 85 -7.93 3.18 -6.72
C LEU A 85 -6.83 3.72 -5.79
N GLY A 86 -5.74 4.25 -6.35
CA GLY A 86 -4.59 4.72 -5.58
C GLY A 86 -4.90 5.95 -4.73
N ILE A 87 -5.40 7.04 -5.33
CA ILE A 87 -5.66 8.30 -4.62
C ILE A 87 -6.67 8.13 -3.47
N PRO A 88 -7.85 7.49 -3.67
CA PRO A 88 -8.79 7.31 -2.57
C PRO A 88 -8.20 6.50 -1.42
N THR A 89 -7.54 5.38 -1.72
CA THR A 89 -6.97 4.53 -0.66
C THR A 89 -5.80 5.22 0.06
N LEU A 90 -4.94 5.93 -0.65
CA LEU A 90 -3.88 6.77 -0.05
C LEU A 90 -4.45 7.87 0.85
N TYR A 91 -5.51 8.54 0.39
CA TYR A 91 -6.19 9.58 1.16
C TYR A 91 -6.65 9.06 2.52
N PHE A 92 -7.35 7.91 2.54
CA PHE A 92 -7.83 7.30 3.78
C PHE A 92 -6.70 6.95 4.74
N VAL A 93 -5.58 6.45 4.20
CA VAL A 93 -4.44 5.97 4.99
C VAL A 93 -3.61 7.11 5.56
N ILE A 94 -3.46 8.21 4.81
CA ILE A 94 -2.65 9.38 5.22
C ILE A 94 -3.42 10.28 6.21
N THR A 95 -4.75 10.23 6.22
CA THR A 95 -5.60 11.09 7.05
C THR A 95 -5.23 11.10 8.55
N PRO A 96 -5.00 9.96 9.24
CA PRO A 96 -4.59 9.96 10.65
C PRO A 96 -3.31 10.75 10.91
N TYR A 97 -2.32 10.60 10.01
CA TYR A 97 -1.04 11.31 10.13
C TYR A 97 -1.20 12.81 9.94
N LEU A 98 -2.00 13.25 8.96
CA LEU A 98 -2.28 14.68 8.73
C LEU A 98 -3.02 15.31 9.92
N PHE A 99 -3.93 14.57 10.55
CA PHE A 99 -4.64 15.04 11.74
C PHE A 99 -3.68 15.29 12.91
N LEU A 100 -2.75 14.36 13.17
CA LEU A 100 -1.78 14.50 14.25
C LEU A 100 -0.78 15.64 14.03
N LYS A 101 -0.48 15.96 12.76
CA LYS A 101 0.28 17.15 12.39
C LYS A 101 -0.53 18.44 12.47
N GLN A 102 -1.80 18.38 12.90
CA GLN A 102 -2.74 19.51 12.97
C GLN A 102 -2.96 20.21 11.63
N LEU A 103 -2.70 19.51 10.51
CA LEU A 103 -2.91 20.04 9.15
C LEU A 103 -4.38 20.00 8.74
N ILE A 104 -5.15 19.11 9.37
CA ILE A 104 -6.60 18.95 9.16
C ILE A 104 -7.30 18.82 10.50
N SER A 105 -8.58 19.20 10.54
CA SER A 105 -9.40 19.17 11.77
C SER A 105 -10.44 18.05 11.75
N MET A 106 -11.10 17.82 12.88
CA MET A 106 -12.16 16.81 13.00
C MET A 106 -13.37 17.05 12.09
N LYS A 107 -13.52 18.28 11.56
CA LYS A 107 -14.58 18.64 10.60
C LYS A 107 -14.30 18.14 9.18
N TYR A 108 -13.10 17.64 8.92
CA TYR A 108 -12.71 17.16 7.59
C TYR A 108 -13.55 15.94 7.19
N PRO A 109 -13.94 15.82 5.89
CA PRO A 109 -14.75 14.70 5.43
C PRO A 109 -14.13 13.35 5.81
N LEU A 110 -15.00 12.41 6.21
CA LEU A 110 -14.65 11.02 6.53
C LEU A 110 -13.81 10.81 7.80
N MET A 111 -13.40 11.88 8.50
CA MET A 111 -12.62 11.77 9.74
C MET A 111 -13.32 10.94 10.81
N LYS A 112 -14.65 10.99 10.88
CA LYS A 112 -15.44 10.19 11.85
C LYS A 112 -15.24 8.68 11.68
N TYR A 113 -15.04 8.22 10.45
CA TYR A 113 -14.81 6.80 10.14
C TYR A 113 -13.37 6.35 10.44
N ILE A 114 -12.42 7.29 10.45
CA ILE A 114 -10.98 6.99 10.55
C ILE A 114 -10.44 7.26 11.97
N MET A 115 -10.91 8.32 12.63
CA MET A 115 -10.45 8.72 13.97
C MET A 115 -11.59 9.02 14.95
N GLY A 116 -12.84 9.15 14.47
CA GLY A 116 -14.00 9.45 15.32
C GLY A 116 -14.65 8.25 16.00
N GLY A 117 -14.01 7.08 15.99
CA GLY A 117 -14.47 5.90 16.71
C GLY A 117 -15.67 5.17 16.09
N TYR A 118 -16.08 5.50 14.87
CA TYR A 118 -17.25 4.87 14.21
C TYR A 118 -17.16 3.33 14.15
N PHE A 119 -15.95 2.80 13.94
CA PHE A 119 -15.68 1.36 13.91
C PHE A 119 -15.05 0.82 15.21
N GLY A 120 -15.03 1.63 16.27
CA GLY A 120 -14.45 1.25 17.57
C GLY A 120 -13.04 0.65 17.44
N SER A 121 -12.83 -0.50 18.08
CA SER A 121 -11.56 -1.24 18.08
C SER A 121 -11.17 -1.84 16.72
N SER A 122 -12.07 -1.83 15.72
CA SER A 122 -11.78 -2.32 14.36
C SER A 122 -11.19 -1.25 13.44
N THR A 123 -11.17 0.02 13.86
CA THR A 123 -10.63 1.13 13.07
C THR A 123 -9.16 0.91 12.65
N PRO A 124 -8.24 0.43 13.52
CA PRO A 124 -6.86 0.10 13.13
C PRO A 124 -6.79 -0.96 12.02
N THR A 125 -7.66 -1.97 12.06
CA THR A 125 -7.73 -3.04 11.06
C THR A 125 -8.17 -2.50 9.71
N LEU A 126 -9.18 -1.61 9.69
CA LEU A 126 -9.63 -0.94 8.48
C LEU A 126 -8.49 -0.13 7.84
N ILE A 127 -7.79 0.68 8.63
CA ILE A 127 -6.63 1.47 8.16
C ILE A 127 -5.54 0.55 7.60
N ALA A 128 -5.27 -0.58 8.26
CA ALA A 128 -4.30 -1.56 7.76
C ALA A 128 -4.70 -2.17 6.41
N ILE A 129 -5.96 -2.59 6.24
CA ILE A 129 -6.46 -3.15 4.98
C ILE A 129 -6.37 -2.11 3.86
N ILE A 130 -6.84 -0.88 4.11
CA ILE A 130 -6.78 0.19 3.11
C ILE A 130 -5.32 0.55 2.80
N GLY A 131 -4.42 0.54 3.79
CA GLY A 131 -2.99 0.80 3.58
C GLY A 131 -2.31 -0.26 2.73
N ILE A 132 -2.62 -1.54 2.95
CA ILE A 132 -2.15 -2.63 2.10
C ILE A 132 -2.68 -2.43 0.66
N ALA A 133 -3.98 -2.12 0.51
CA ALA A 133 -4.56 -1.85 -0.80
C ALA A 133 -3.91 -0.66 -1.51
N ALA A 134 -3.67 0.45 -0.79
CA ALA A 134 -3.02 1.65 -1.30
C ALA A 134 -1.60 1.35 -1.81
N GLY A 135 -0.76 0.72 -0.97
CA GLY A 135 0.60 0.36 -1.36
C GLY A 135 0.62 -0.54 -2.60
N TYR A 136 -0.31 -1.49 -2.68
CA TYR A 136 -0.45 -2.37 -3.83
C TYR A 136 -0.90 -1.62 -5.10
N PHE A 137 -1.95 -0.81 -5.02
CA PHE A 137 -2.50 -0.10 -6.19
C PHE A 137 -1.55 0.94 -6.74
N VAL A 138 -0.84 1.68 -5.88
CA VAL A 138 0.15 2.66 -6.30
C VAL A 138 1.27 1.97 -7.08
N LEU A 139 1.85 0.89 -6.52
CA LEU A 139 2.94 0.19 -7.20
C LEU A 139 2.50 -0.54 -8.46
N THR A 140 1.30 -1.12 -8.48
CA THR A 140 0.77 -1.80 -9.67
C THR A 140 0.20 -0.85 -10.72
N SER A 141 0.22 0.47 -10.48
CA SER A 141 -0.12 1.47 -11.51
C SER A 141 1.02 1.67 -12.52
N LEU A 142 2.24 1.23 -12.21
CA LEU A 142 3.36 1.21 -13.14
C LEU A 142 3.32 -0.06 -13.97
N GLU A 143 3.18 0.08 -15.29
CA GLU A 143 3.16 -1.07 -16.18
C GLU A 143 3.91 -0.89 -17.48
N LYS A 144 4.56 -1.97 -17.94
CA LYS A 144 5.11 -2.01 -19.29
C LYS A 144 4.00 -2.27 -20.29
N LYS A 145 3.82 -1.35 -21.23
CA LYS A 145 2.94 -1.52 -22.38
C LYS A 145 3.79 -1.72 -23.63
N ALA A 146 3.44 -2.71 -24.44
CA ALA A 146 4.08 -2.87 -25.74
C ALA A 146 3.89 -1.58 -26.55
N THR A 147 4.96 -1.07 -27.13
CA THR A 147 4.91 -0.01 -28.13
C THR A 147 4.20 -0.57 -29.35
N SER A 148 2.88 -0.39 -29.41
CA SER A 148 2.14 -0.52 -30.65
C SER A 148 2.71 0.54 -31.60
N GLY A 149 3.61 0.13 -32.49
CA GLY A 149 3.86 0.88 -33.71
C GLY A 149 2.50 1.21 -34.32
N SER A 150 2.30 2.48 -34.67
CA SER A 150 1.07 3.03 -35.21
C SER A 150 0.52 2.15 -36.35
N VAL A 151 -0.42 1.27 -36.04
CA VAL A 151 -1.39 0.83 -37.04
C VAL A 151 -2.49 1.87 -36.97
N ASN A 152 -2.43 2.81 -37.92
CA ASN A 152 -3.55 3.67 -38.28
C ASN A 152 -4.78 2.78 -38.44
N ASN A 153 -5.68 2.83 -37.47
CA ASN A 153 -7.07 2.42 -37.67
C ASN A 153 -7.91 3.69 -37.63
N SER A 154 -7.92 4.35 -38.77
CA SER A 154 -8.99 5.23 -39.22
C SER A 154 -10.29 4.43 -39.30
N TYR A 155 -11.04 4.35 -38.20
CA TYR A 155 -12.45 3.97 -38.24
C TYR A 155 -13.18 4.70 -37.13
N PHE A 156 -13.51 5.96 -37.35
CA PHE A 156 -14.79 6.59 -37.01
C PHE A 156 -14.90 7.88 -37.84
N ASN A 157 -15.47 7.71 -39.05
CA ASN A 157 -16.29 8.73 -39.70
C ASN A 157 -17.69 8.62 -39.09
#